data_AF-A0A292S4E5-F1
#
_entry.id   AF-A0A292S4E5-F1
#
_cell.length_a   1.000
_cell.length_b   1.000
_cell.length_c   1.000
_cell.angle_alpha   90.00
_cell.angle_beta   90.00
_cell.angle_gamma   90.00
#
_symmetry.space_group_name_H-M   'P 1'
#
loop_
_entity.id
_entity.type
_entity.pdbx_description
1 polymer ?
#
loop_
_entity_poly.entity_id
_entity_poly.type
_entity_poly.pdbx_seq_one_letter_code
_entity_poly.pdbx_strand_id
1 'polypeptide(L)' 'MRRTLEGTKIKRQHVSGFRARMATPGGQEVLNRRRAKGRHQIAVTGSKRA' A
#
# COMPACT_ATOMS: atom_id res chain seq x y z
N MET A 1 -26.30 0.63 9.68
CA MET A 1 -25.26 1.67 9.86
C MET A 1 -24.08 1.34 8.96
N ARG A 2 -23.56 2.32 8.19
CA ARG A 2 -22.47 2.08 7.21
C ARG A 2 -21.13 1.87 7.92
N ARG A 3 -20.29 0.95 7.44
CA ARG A 3 -18.95 0.71 8.02
C ARG A 3 -17.91 1.65 7.40
N THR A 4 -16.70 1.65 7.96
CA THR A 4 -15.62 2.56 7.56
C THR A 4 -14.71 1.98 6.49
N LEU A 5 -14.55 0.65 6.47
CA LEU A 5 -13.77 -0.06 5.45
C LEU A 5 -14.61 -0.29 4.17
N GLU A 6 -15.18 0.79 3.65
CA GLU A 6 -15.95 0.79 2.41
C GLU A 6 -15.05 1.30 1.28
N GLY A 7 -14.86 0.49 0.24
CA GLY A 7 -14.04 0.87 -0.90
C GLY A 7 -13.70 -0.29 -1.82
N THR A 8 -13.17 0.05 -3.00
CA THR A 8 -12.78 -0.92 -4.02
C THR A 8 -11.31 -1.31 -3.89
N LYS A 9 -10.95 -2.48 -4.44
CA LYS A 9 -9.55 -2.93 -4.55
C LYS A 9 -8.67 -1.90 -5.28
N ILE A 10 -9.24 -1.13 -6.20
CA ILE A 10 -8.54 -0.04 -6.93
C ILE A 10 -8.14 1.07 -5.97
N LYS A 11 -9.09 1.57 -5.16
CA LYS A 11 -8.85 2.65 -4.19
C LYS A 11 -7.72 2.27 -3.23
N ARG A 12 -7.73 1.03 -2.72
CA ARG A 12 -6.68 0.50 -1.84
C ARG A 12 -5.30 0.53 -2.52
N GLN A 13 -5.20 0.15 -3.79
CA GLN A 13 -3.94 0.11 -4.52
C GLN A 13 -3.42 1.51 -4.87
N HIS A 14 -4.30 2.43 -5.29
CA HIS A 14 -3.89 3.80 -5.63
C HIS A 14 -3.42 4.59 -4.41
N VAL A 15 -4.02 4.35 -3.24
CA VAL A 15 -3.66 5.09 -2.02
C VAL A 15 -2.49 4.44 -1.28
N SER A 16 -2.47 3.11 -1.16
CA SER A 16 -1.52 2.40 -0.28
C SER A 16 -0.61 1.39 -1.00
N GLY A 17 -0.68 1.30 -2.33
CA GLY A 17 0.17 0.42 -3.12
C GLY A 17 1.62 0.88 -3.18
N PHE A 18 2.49 0.01 -3.70
CA PHE A 18 3.93 0.26 -3.78
C PHE A 18 4.27 1.54 -4.56
N ARG A 19 3.65 1.73 -5.73
CA ARG A 19 3.87 2.92 -6.58
C ARG A 19 3.48 4.21 -5.86
N ALA A 20 2.36 4.20 -5.13
CA ALA A 20 1.90 5.35 -4.36
C ALA A 20 2.89 5.73 -3.24
N ARG A 21 3.51 4.72 -2.61
CA ARG A 21 4.57 4.96 -1.61
C ARG A 21 5.86 5.47 -2.25
N MET A 22 6.24 5.00 -3.43
CA MET A 22 7.44 5.48 -4.11
C MET A 22 7.33 6.92 -4.63
N ALA A 23 6.12 7.42 -4.88
CA ALA A 23 5.88 8.74 -5.45
C ALA A 23 6.21 9.92 -4.52
N THR A 24 6.25 9.70 -3.20
CA THR A 24 6.51 10.75 -2.22
C THR A 24 7.72 10.41 -1.34
N PRO A 25 8.50 11.42 -0.88
CA PRO A 25 9.65 11.16 0.01
C PRO A 25 9.26 10.41 1.29
N GLY A 26 8.16 10.80 1.93
CA GLY A 26 7.67 10.12 3.14
C GLY A 26 7.20 8.69 2.87
N GLY A 27 6.64 8.42 1.68
CA GLY A 27 6.27 7.05 1.30
C GLY A 27 7.50 6.15 1.06
N GLN A 28 8.58 6.69 0.50
CA GLN A 28 9.85 5.98 0.35
C GLN A 28 10.46 5.63 1.71
N GLU A 29 10.43 6.56 2.66
CA GLU A 29 10.91 6.32 4.04
C GLU A 29 10.13 5.19 4.73
N VAL A 30 8.79 5.16 4.55
CA VAL A 30 7.96 4.05 5.06
C VAL A 30 8.42 2.71 4.49
N LEU A 31 8.71 2.62 3.19
CA LEU A 31 9.21 1.39 2.58
C LEU A 31 10.58 0.99 3.14
N ASN A 32 11.48 1.95 3.31
CA ASN A 32 12.81 1.70 3.87
C ASN A 32 12.73 1.18 5.31
N ARG A 33 11.89 1.78 6.15
CA ARG A 33 11.64 1.31 7.51
C ARG A 33 11.04 -0.11 7.54
N ARG A 34 10.15 -0.42 6.60
CA ARG A 34 9.55 -1.76 6.49
C ARG A 34 10.56 -2.81 6.03
N ARG A 35 11.47 -2.46 5.10
CA ARG A 35 12.60 -3.30 4.67
C ARG A 35 13.59 -3.55 5.80
N ALA A 36 14.01 -2.49 6.51
CA ALA A 36 14.92 -2.59 7.65
C ALA A 36 14.36 -3.50 8.77
N LYS A 37 13.03 -3.45 9.00
CA LYS A 37 12.36 -4.35 9.93
C LYS A 37 12.23 -5.80 9.44
N GLY A 38 12.54 -6.08 8.17
CA GLY A 38 12.39 -7.42 7.58
C GLY A 38 10.94 -7.86 7.37
N ARG A 39 10.01 -6.91 7.11
CA ARG A 39 8.61 -7.28 6.86
C ARG A 39 8.50 -8.11 5.58
N HIS A 40 7.90 -9.30 5.69
CA HIS A 40 7.62 -10.18 4.55
C HIS A 40 6.85 -9.48 3.42
N GLN A 41 5.93 -8.56 3.76
CA GLN A 41 5.26 -7.71 2.79
C GLN A 41 5.49 -6.23 3.11
N ILE A 42 6.10 -5.51 2.18
CA ILE A 42 6.45 -4.09 2.35
C ILE A 42 5.36 -3.13 1.84
N ALA A 43 4.48 -3.56 0.93
CA ALA A 43 3.38 -2.77 0.40
C ALA A 43 2.18 -3.67 0.04
N VAL A 44 1.02 -3.05 -0.21
CA VAL A 44 -0.15 -3.78 -0.72
C VAL A 44 0.15 -4.28 -2.13
N THR A 45 0.07 -5.60 -2.33
CA THR A 45 0.11 -6.23 -3.65
C THR A 45 -1.27 -6.14 -4.30
N GLY A 46 -1.30 -5.81 -5.59
CA GLY A 46 -2.54 -5.90 -6.38
C GLY A 46 -2.85 -7.37 -6.67
N SER A 47 -4.10 -7.80 -6.48
CA SER A 47 -4.52 -9.06 -7.10
C SER A 47 -4.64 -8.81 -8.61
N LYS A 48 -4.03 -9.65 -9.44
CA LYS A 48 -4.29 -9.63 -10.89
C LYS A 48 -5.81 -9.71 -11.07
N ARG A 49 -6.37 -8.83 -11.90
CA ARG A 49 -7.71 -9.05 -12.43
C ARG A 49 -7.59 -10.24 -13.37
N ALA A 50 -8.49 -11.21 -13.22
CA ALA A 50 -8.80 -12.12 -14.32
C ALA A 50 -9.39 -11.29 -15.47
#